data_AF-A0A1F3CC71-F1
#
_entry.id   AF-A0A1F3CC71-F1
#
_cell.length_a   1.000
_cell.length_b   1.000
_cell.length_c   1.000
_cell.angle_alpha   90.00
_cell.angle_beta   90.00
_cell.angle_gamma   90.00
#
_symmetry.space_group_name_H-M   'P 1'
#
loop_
_entity.id
_entity.type
_entity.pdbx_description
1 polymer ?
#
loop_
_entity_poly.entity_id
_entity_poly.type
_entity_poly.pdbx_seq_one_letter_code
_entity_poly.pdbx_strand_id
1 'polypeptide(L)'
;MYSNLHFYIDIDWEKFVIEQNVYSQRIYEIIDFIYQYKAKVYYSELQIKDICYLDLNYTQSNGNKLGVILENANPVNQNHYSFEICFSSKNTTFNYIDNKIINSISSNERNALISFSKIKSSTILGVKSSNEFEKINFYIFNNVKNILDWINKLSVRNFNKSDKHGENGKGNWKNESVLLCSENEASKLLKSAIPDFRVKNRLFNYDRKLKTYIEFYYEGKNPSNQWHGFHLKKEEWENRVPISIRKFYKKL
;
A
#
# COMPACT_ATOMS: atom_id res chain seq x y z
N MET A 1 5.10 -10.65 -5.32
CA MET A 1 6.00 -10.03 -4.34
C MET A 1 5.27 -9.50 -3.11
N TYR A 2 4.03 -8.99 -3.25
CA TYR A 2 3.30 -8.34 -2.14
C TYR A 2 2.01 -9.07 -1.72
N SER A 3 1.80 -10.31 -2.17
CA SER A 3 0.65 -11.15 -1.80
C SER A 3 0.65 -11.58 -0.32
N ASN A 4 1.75 -11.32 0.40
CA ASN A 4 1.86 -11.53 1.84
C ASN A 4 1.64 -10.24 2.64
N LEU A 5 1.22 -9.14 2.02
CA LEU A 5 0.74 -7.96 2.73
C LEU A 5 -0.73 -8.14 3.09
N HIS A 6 -1.09 -7.82 4.32
CA HIS A 6 -2.45 -7.90 4.84
C HIS A 6 -2.91 -6.50 5.25
N PHE A 7 -3.94 -5.99 4.58
CA PHE A 7 -4.54 -4.69 4.86
C PHE A 7 -5.92 -4.86 5.48
N TYR A 8 -6.11 -4.26 6.64
CA TYR A 8 -7.36 -4.29 7.40
C TYR A 8 -7.98 -2.90 7.32
N ILE A 9 -9.20 -2.79 6.80
CA ILE A 9 -9.87 -1.50 6.59
C ILE A 9 -10.79 -1.22 7.77
N ASP A 10 -10.39 -0.29 8.62
CA ASP A 10 -11.18 0.18 9.76
C ASP A 10 -11.91 1.49 9.40
N ILE A 11 -13.22 1.37 9.22
CA ILE A 11 -14.09 2.46 8.77
C ILE A 11 -14.78 3.08 9.98
N ASP A 12 -14.63 4.39 10.09
CA ASP A 12 -15.25 5.24 11.11
C ASP A 12 -16.55 5.79 10.51
N TRP A 13 -17.68 5.19 10.89
CA TRP A 13 -18.99 5.54 10.32
C TRP A 13 -19.39 6.98 10.67
N GLU A 14 -19.04 7.48 11.86
CA GLU A 14 -19.35 8.86 12.27
C GLU A 14 -18.64 9.85 11.34
N LYS A 15 -17.35 9.63 11.11
CA LYS A 15 -16.58 10.44 10.14
C LYS A 15 -17.07 10.27 8.72
N PHE A 16 -17.48 9.06 8.34
CA PHE A 16 -18.05 8.82 7.04
C PHE A 16 -19.32 9.64 6.83
N VAL A 17 -20.17 9.78 7.85
CA VAL A 17 -21.38 10.61 7.75
C VAL A 17 -21.04 12.11 7.71
N ILE A 18 -20.11 12.57 8.56
CA ILE A 18 -19.77 14.00 8.69
C ILE A 18 -18.96 14.51 7.49
N GLU A 19 -17.99 13.73 7.00
CA GLU A 19 -17.01 14.14 5.98
C GLU A 19 -17.21 13.39 4.63
N GLN A 20 -18.44 12.95 4.36
CA GLN A 20 -18.80 11.93 3.39
C GLN A 20 -18.00 11.93 2.07
N ASN A 21 -17.93 13.07 1.38
CA ASN A 21 -17.24 13.15 0.08
C ASN A 21 -15.73 12.98 0.20
N VAL A 22 -15.10 13.71 1.13
CA VAL A 22 -13.64 13.68 1.32
C VAL A 22 -13.19 12.34 1.88
N TYR A 23 -13.96 11.80 2.82
CA TYR A 23 -13.70 10.53 3.47
C TYR A 23 -13.82 9.37 2.47
N SER A 24 -14.90 9.32 1.70
CA SER A 24 -15.10 8.29 0.66
C SER A 24 -14.00 8.34 -0.38
N GLN A 25 -13.65 9.52 -0.89
CA GLN A 25 -12.59 9.67 -1.89
C GLN A 25 -11.25 9.12 -1.36
N ARG A 26 -10.88 9.45 -0.11
CA ARG A 26 -9.64 8.95 0.50
C ARG A 26 -9.63 7.43 0.64
N ILE A 27 -10.75 6.84 1.07
CA ILE A 27 -10.88 5.38 1.16
C ILE A 27 -10.71 4.75 -0.22
N TYR A 28 -11.37 5.29 -1.25
CA TYR A 28 -11.26 4.78 -2.61
C TYR A 28 -9.84 4.85 -3.15
N GLU A 29 -9.16 5.98 -2.97
CA GLU A 29 -7.77 6.15 -3.38
C GLU A 29 -6.84 5.14 -2.69
N ILE A 30 -7.06 4.84 -1.40
CA ILE A 30 -6.25 3.87 -0.66
C ILE A 30 -6.57 2.44 -1.08
N ILE A 31 -7.84 2.05 -1.19
CA ILE A 31 -8.21 0.68 -1.55
C ILE A 31 -7.78 0.37 -2.99
N ASP A 32 -8.03 1.28 -3.94
CA ASP A 32 -7.56 1.12 -5.32
C ASP A 32 -6.03 0.95 -5.36
N PHE A 33 -5.31 1.78 -4.62
CA PHE A 33 -3.86 1.64 -4.48
C PHE A 33 -3.48 0.26 -3.92
N ILE A 34 -4.09 -0.20 -2.84
CA ILE A 34 -3.77 -1.50 -2.21
C ILE A 34 -4.02 -2.67 -3.17
N TYR A 35 -5.13 -2.67 -3.91
CA TYR A 35 -5.43 -3.73 -4.87
C TYR A 35 -4.45 -3.82 -6.01
N GLN A 36 -3.87 -2.69 -6.42
CA GLN A 36 -2.77 -2.73 -7.38
C GLN A 36 -1.69 -3.68 -6.85
N TYR A 37 -1.34 -3.65 -5.56
CA TYR A 37 -0.32 -4.54 -4.96
C TYR A 37 -0.70 -6.01 -4.84
N LYS A 38 -1.91 -6.42 -5.25
CA LYS A 38 -2.40 -7.80 -5.06
C LYS A 38 -2.27 -8.27 -3.61
N ALA A 39 -2.40 -7.33 -2.68
CA ALA A 39 -2.39 -7.60 -1.25
C ALA A 39 -3.74 -8.17 -0.83
N LYS A 40 -3.77 -8.82 0.33
CA LYS A 40 -5.03 -9.28 0.92
C LYS A 40 -5.68 -8.10 1.64
N VAL A 41 -6.93 -7.83 1.32
CA VAL A 41 -7.74 -6.78 1.97
C VAL A 41 -8.79 -7.44 2.83
N TYR A 42 -9.02 -6.89 4.02
CA TYR A 42 -9.96 -7.39 5.01
C TYR A 42 -10.87 -6.25 5.48
N TYR A 43 -12.16 -6.52 5.65
CA TYR A 43 -13.15 -5.54 6.07
C TYR A 43 -14.24 -6.14 6.97
N SER A 44 -14.98 -5.30 7.70
CA SER A 44 -16.09 -5.70 8.56
C SER A 44 -17.41 -5.45 7.84
N GLU A 45 -18.18 -6.50 7.58
CA GLU A 45 -19.51 -6.36 6.99
C GLU A 45 -20.45 -5.52 7.85
N LEU A 46 -20.27 -5.54 9.17
CA LEU A 46 -21.09 -4.74 10.08
C LEU A 46 -20.83 -3.24 9.90
N GLN A 47 -19.57 -2.83 9.78
CA GLN A 47 -19.24 -1.42 9.50
C GLN A 47 -19.85 -0.96 8.16
N ILE A 48 -19.91 -1.84 7.15
CA ILE A 48 -20.55 -1.53 5.87
C ILE A 48 -22.08 -1.43 6.02
N LYS A 49 -22.70 -2.38 6.73
CA LYS A 49 -24.14 -2.37 6.99
C LYS A 49 -24.55 -1.09 7.72
N ASP A 50 -23.83 -0.71 8.77
CA ASP A 50 -24.09 0.52 9.54
C ASP A 50 -24.09 1.76 8.65
N ILE A 51 -23.17 1.83 7.67
CA ILE A 51 -23.12 2.91 6.68
C ILE A 51 -24.29 2.85 5.70
N CYS A 52 -24.61 1.67 5.17
CA CYS A 52 -25.68 1.49 4.18
C CYS A 52 -27.07 1.77 4.76
N TYR A 53 -27.32 1.45 6.02
CA TYR A 53 -28.61 1.75 6.69
C TYR A 53 -28.91 3.25 6.79
N LEU A 54 -27.88 4.09 6.74
CA LEU A 54 -28.01 5.54 6.88
C LEU A 54 -28.26 6.27 5.54
N ASP A 55 -28.23 5.57 4.40
CA ASP A 55 -28.38 6.17 3.07
C ASP A 55 -29.71 5.74 2.42
N LEU A 56 -30.64 6.70 2.26
CA LEU A 56 -32.00 6.48 1.74
C LEU A 56 -32.01 6.08 0.25
N ASN A 57 -30.93 6.33 -0.51
CA ASN A 57 -30.84 6.01 -1.93
C ASN A 57 -29.86 4.85 -2.18
N TYR A 58 -30.32 3.64 -1.88
CA TYR A 58 -29.51 2.41 -1.80
C TYR A 58 -28.52 2.22 -2.97
N THR A 59 -28.93 2.43 -4.23
CA THR A 59 -28.11 2.14 -5.41
C THR A 59 -27.02 3.18 -5.72
N GLN A 60 -27.24 4.44 -5.38
CA GLN A 60 -26.26 5.52 -5.60
C GLN A 60 -25.52 5.94 -4.32
N SER A 61 -25.88 5.32 -3.20
CA SER A 61 -25.32 5.57 -1.88
C SER A 61 -23.81 5.43 -1.87
N ASN A 62 -23.16 6.19 -1.00
CA ASN A 62 -21.71 6.03 -0.79
C ASN A 62 -21.40 4.68 -0.10
N GLY A 63 -22.35 4.13 0.68
CA GLY A 63 -22.26 2.77 1.22
C GLY A 63 -22.21 1.70 0.13
N ASN A 64 -23.05 1.80 -0.90
CA ASN A 64 -23.03 0.87 -2.03
C ASN A 64 -21.74 0.98 -2.85
N LYS A 65 -21.26 2.20 -3.13
CA LYS A 65 -19.97 2.41 -3.81
C LYS A 65 -18.80 1.81 -3.03
N LEU A 66 -18.83 1.93 -1.69
CA LEU A 66 -17.86 1.31 -0.80
C LEU A 66 -17.95 -0.23 -0.84
N GLY A 67 -19.17 -0.78 -0.87
CA GLY A 67 -19.40 -2.21 -1.09
C GLY A 67 -18.80 -2.71 -2.40
N VAL A 68 -19.01 -1.99 -3.51
CA VAL A 68 -18.42 -2.31 -4.83
C VAL A 68 -16.89 -2.31 -4.76
N ILE A 69 -16.29 -1.30 -4.13
CA ILE A 69 -14.83 -1.22 -4.02
C ILE A 69 -14.28 -2.29 -3.04
N LEU A 70 -15.08 -2.82 -2.13
CA LEU A 70 -14.69 -3.92 -1.25
C LEU A 70 -15.11 -5.30 -1.76
N GLU A 71 -15.65 -5.42 -2.98
CA GLU A 71 -16.17 -6.70 -3.51
C GLU A 71 -15.12 -7.82 -3.54
N ASN A 72 -13.84 -7.45 -3.69
CA ASN A 72 -12.70 -8.37 -3.74
C ASN A 72 -11.99 -8.50 -2.38
N ALA A 73 -12.48 -7.82 -1.35
CA ALA A 73 -11.95 -7.91 0.00
C ALA A 73 -12.54 -9.12 0.74
N ASN A 74 -11.83 -9.57 1.77
CA ASN A 74 -12.24 -10.70 2.58
C ASN A 74 -13.03 -10.19 3.80
N PRO A 75 -14.29 -10.58 3.98
CA PRO A 75 -15.03 -10.24 5.18
C PRO A 75 -14.37 -10.90 6.40
N VAL A 76 -14.26 -10.16 7.50
CA VAL A 76 -13.74 -10.70 8.76
C VAL A 76 -14.90 -11.35 9.53
N ASN A 77 -14.78 -12.66 9.74
CA ASN A 77 -15.81 -13.46 10.40
C ASN A 77 -15.41 -13.90 11.82
N GLN A 78 -14.15 -13.71 12.19
CA GLN A 78 -13.60 -14.15 13.46
C GLN A 78 -13.53 -12.99 14.45
N ASN A 79 -14.09 -13.22 15.65
CA ASN A 79 -13.91 -12.33 16.79
C ASN A 79 -12.87 -12.95 17.71
N HIS A 80 -11.64 -12.42 17.72
CA HIS A 80 -10.76 -12.60 18.86
C HIS A 80 -10.97 -11.44 19.83
N TYR A 81 -10.72 -11.67 21.11
CA TYR A 81 -10.67 -10.57 22.05
C TYR A 81 -9.27 -9.96 21.99
N SER A 82 -9.20 -8.65 21.77
CA SER A 82 -7.93 -7.92 21.81
C SER A 82 -7.93 -6.84 22.86
N PHE A 83 -6.74 -6.57 23.38
CA PHE A 83 -6.53 -5.61 24.44
C PHE A 83 -5.38 -4.66 24.12
N GLU A 84 -5.56 -3.38 24.44
CA GLU A 84 -4.50 -2.40 24.48
C GLU A 84 -3.84 -2.42 25.86
N ILE A 85 -2.51 -2.49 25.89
CA ILE A 85 -1.73 -2.44 27.12
C ILE A 85 -0.83 -1.22 27.12
N CYS A 86 -0.98 -0.39 28.14
CA CYS A 86 -0.03 0.66 28.44
C CYS A 86 0.70 0.28 29.74
N PHE A 87 1.99 -0.02 29.66
CA PHE A 87 2.82 -0.17 30.85
C PHE A 87 3.37 1.18 31.24
N SER A 88 2.88 1.72 32.36
CA SER A 88 3.54 2.82 33.05
C SER A 88 3.66 2.46 34.52
N SER A 89 4.80 2.81 35.14
CA SER A 89 5.17 2.40 36.49
C SER A 89 4.13 2.73 37.57
N LYS A 90 3.20 3.66 37.31
CA LYS A 90 2.08 3.99 38.21
C LYS A 90 0.69 3.77 37.62
N ASN A 91 0.53 3.72 36.29
CA ASN A 91 -0.77 3.59 35.61
C ASN A 91 -0.67 2.53 34.50
N THR A 92 -0.57 1.26 34.88
CA THR A 92 -0.70 0.17 33.91
C THR A 92 -2.17 0.00 33.56
N THR A 93 -2.51 0.10 32.27
CA THR A 93 -3.90 -0.08 31.79
C THR A 93 -4.02 -1.31 30.91
N PHE A 94 -5.14 -2.00 31.02
CA PHE A 94 -5.53 -3.15 30.21
C PHE A 94 -6.95 -2.91 29.68
N ASN A 95 -7.05 -2.42 28.45
CA ASN A 95 -8.32 -1.96 27.88
C ASN A 95 -8.79 -2.92 26.80
N TYR A 96 -10.02 -3.42 26.92
CA TYR A 96 -10.66 -4.18 25.84
C TYR A 96 -10.87 -3.29 24.60
N ILE A 97 -10.55 -3.83 23.44
CA ILE A 97 -10.74 -3.18 22.15
C ILE A 97 -12.03 -3.69 21.51
N ASP A 98 -13.07 -2.86 21.52
CA ASP A 98 -14.32 -3.15 20.83
C ASP A 98 -14.26 -2.74 19.35
N ASN A 99 -13.39 -3.41 18.59
CA ASN A 99 -13.27 -3.17 17.15
C ASN A 99 -13.02 -4.50 16.43
N LYS A 100 -14.03 -4.95 15.67
CA LYS A 100 -13.98 -6.25 14.96
C LYS A 100 -12.83 -6.37 13.96
N ILE A 101 -12.45 -5.27 13.32
CA ILE A 101 -11.33 -5.26 12.39
C ILE A 101 -10.03 -5.53 13.13
N ILE A 102 -9.77 -4.79 14.21
CA ILE A 102 -8.56 -4.97 15.02
C ILE A 102 -8.52 -6.40 15.60
N ASN A 103 -9.66 -6.87 16.08
CA ASN A 103 -9.86 -8.22 16.62
C ASN A 103 -9.69 -9.36 15.60
N SER A 104 -9.63 -9.03 14.31
CA SER A 104 -9.36 -10.00 13.25
C SER A 104 -7.88 -10.02 12.81
N ILE A 105 -7.06 -9.09 13.31
CA ILE A 105 -5.65 -9.01 12.93
C ILE A 105 -4.90 -10.20 13.52
N SER A 106 -4.58 -11.16 12.66
CA SER A 106 -3.71 -12.30 13.01
C SER A 106 -2.27 -11.86 13.29
N SER A 107 -1.48 -12.68 13.99
CA SER A 107 -0.05 -12.47 14.27
C SER A 107 0.90 -12.57 13.06
N ASN A 108 0.39 -12.48 11.83
CA ASN A 108 1.16 -12.53 10.59
C ASN A 108 2.20 -11.38 10.46
N GLU A 109 3.30 -11.62 9.74
CA GLU A 109 4.47 -10.74 9.75
C GLU A 109 4.33 -9.39 8.99
N ARG A 110 3.19 -9.08 8.37
CA ARG A 110 3.03 -7.87 7.52
C ARG A 110 1.62 -7.29 7.51
N ASN A 111 1.11 -7.00 8.70
CA ASN A 111 -0.20 -6.39 8.87
C ASN A 111 -0.14 -4.86 8.80
N ALA A 112 -1.09 -4.28 8.09
CA ALA A 112 -1.35 -2.86 8.05
C ALA A 112 -2.85 -2.60 8.32
N LEU A 113 -3.13 -1.74 9.28
CA LEU A 113 -4.44 -1.21 9.54
C LEU A 113 -4.58 0.13 8.80
N ILE A 114 -5.53 0.19 7.87
CA ILE A 114 -6.00 1.44 7.30
C ILE A 114 -7.07 1.96 8.25
N SER A 115 -6.68 2.85 9.15
CA SER A 115 -7.59 3.39 10.15
C SER A 115 -7.78 4.87 9.95
N PHE A 116 -9.05 5.26 10.02
CA PHE A 116 -9.46 6.65 10.14
C PHE A 116 -10.00 6.96 11.53
N SER A 117 -10.08 5.97 12.41
CA SER A 117 -10.51 6.14 13.80
C SER A 117 -9.33 6.56 14.69
N LYS A 118 -9.58 6.87 15.98
CA LYS A 118 -8.57 7.37 16.92
C LYS A 118 -7.71 6.23 17.54
N ILE A 119 -7.33 5.21 16.76
CA ILE A 119 -6.43 4.17 17.25
C ILE A 119 -5.00 4.70 17.27
N LYS A 120 -4.32 4.58 18.42
CA LYS A 120 -2.95 5.07 18.60
C LYS A 120 -1.93 3.96 18.73
N SER A 121 -2.31 2.80 19.27
CA SER A 121 -1.39 1.68 19.45
C SER A 121 -1.26 0.83 18.19
N SER A 122 -0.01 0.60 17.77
CA SER A 122 0.39 -0.33 16.70
C SER A 122 0.66 -1.75 17.21
N THR A 123 0.32 -2.00 18.48
CA THR A 123 0.55 -3.26 19.17
C THR A 123 -0.63 -3.57 20.09
N ILE A 124 -1.13 -4.79 20.01
CA ILE A 124 -2.23 -5.29 20.85
C ILE A 124 -1.85 -6.66 21.42
N LEU A 125 -2.53 -7.07 22.49
CA LEU A 125 -2.57 -8.47 22.90
C LEU A 125 -3.86 -9.11 22.40
N GLY A 126 -3.74 -10.16 21.59
CA GLY A 126 -4.86 -11.02 21.19
C GLY A 126 -4.96 -12.25 22.09
N VAL A 127 -6.18 -12.70 22.37
CA VAL A 127 -6.42 -13.96 23.08
C VAL A 127 -6.27 -15.11 22.09
N LYS A 128 -5.27 -15.97 22.31
CA LYS A 128 -5.01 -17.17 21.50
C LYS A 128 -5.72 -18.40 22.06
N SER A 129 -5.78 -18.52 23.39
CA SER A 129 -6.53 -19.56 24.11
C SER A 129 -6.95 -19.04 25.49
N SER A 130 -7.65 -19.85 26.29
CA SER A 130 -8.10 -19.45 27.63
C SER A 130 -6.97 -18.96 28.55
N ASN A 131 -5.73 -19.42 28.30
CA ASN A 131 -4.57 -19.15 29.17
C ASN A 131 -3.39 -18.52 28.41
N GLU A 132 -3.56 -18.17 27.14
CA GLU A 132 -2.46 -17.70 26.30
C GLU A 132 -2.88 -16.43 25.54
N PHE A 133 -2.02 -15.41 25.66
CA PHE A 133 -2.09 -14.21 24.85
C PHE A 133 -0.97 -14.21 23.81
N GLU A 134 -1.23 -13.63 22.66
CA GLU A 134 -0.23 -13.34 21.64
C GLU A 134 -0.07 -11.83 21.43
N LYS A 135 1.18 -11.41 21.23
CA LYS A 135 1.48 -10.03 20.86
C LYS A 135 1.32 -9.86 19.36
N ILE A 136 0.40 -9.01 18.94
CA ILE A 136 0.13 -8.73 17.54
C ILE A 136 0.64 -7.32 17.23
N ASN A 137 1.46 -7.22 16.19
CA ASN A 137 1.99 -5.95 15.70
C ASN A 137 1.41 -5.65 14.32
N PHE A 138 1.10 -4.38 14.07
CA PHE A 138 0.64 -3.91 12.77
C PHE A 138 1.01 -2.44 12.58
N TYR A 139 1.09 -2.01 11.33
CA TYR A 139 1.32 -0.61 11.00
C TYR A 139 -0.01 0.11 10.85
N ILE A 140 -0.10 1.39 11.24
CA ILE A 140 -1.31 2.19 11.05
C ILE A 140 -1.06 3.22 9.96
N PHE A 141 -1.94 3.26 8.95
CA PHE A 141 -1.88 4.22 7.87
C PHE A 141 -3.24 4.86 7.60
N ASN A 142 -3.20 6.07 7.05
CA ASN A 142 -4.40 6.81 6.63
C ASN A 142 -4.20 7.51 5.27
N ASN A 143 -3.11 7.22 4.56
CA ASN A 143 -2.79 7.81 3.27
C ASN A 143 -1.85 6.91 2.45
N VAL A 144 -1.96 7.01 1.12
CA VAL A 144 -1.17 6.23 0.14
C VAL A 144 0.33 6.41 0.31
N LYS A 145 0.80 7.63 0.62
CA LYS A 145 2.24 7.92 0.74
C LYS A 145 2.89 7.08 1.84
N ASN A 146 2.28 7.01 3.02
CA ASN A 146 2.83 6.25 4.14
C ASN A 146 2.80 4.74 3.87
N ILE A 147 1.74 4.25 3.20
CA ILE A 147 1.66 2.84 2.76
C ILE A 147 2.80 2.54 1.79
N LEU A 148 3.02 3.41 0.81
CA LEU A 148 4.08 3.25 -0.17
C LEU A 148 5.48 3.24 0.49
N ASP A 149 5.73 4.18 1.40
CA ASP A 149 6.99 4.27 2.13
C ASP A 149 7.26 2.99 2.94
N TRP A 150 6.21 2.42 3.54
CA TRP A 150 6.29 1.13 4.23
C TRP A 150 6.61 -0.03 3.27
N ILE A 151 5.86 -0.15 2.17
CA ILE A 151 6.08 -1.20 1.17
C ILE A 151 7.50 -1.14 0.59
N ASN A 152 7.99 0.07 0.31
CA ASN A 152 9.35 0.27 -0.22
C ASN A 152 10.43 -0.23 0.75
N LYS A 153 10.23 -0.04 2.07
CA LYS A 153 11.14 -0.54 3.12
C LYS A 153 11.15 -2.08 3.22
N LEU A 154 10.05 -2.75 2.88
CA LEU A 154 9.95 -4.22 2.94
C LEU A 154 10.68 -4.93 1.79
N SER A 155 10.96 -4.20 0.71
CA SER A 155 11.58 -4.76 -0.49
C SER A 155 13.02 -4.29 -0.66
N VAL A 156 13.99 -5.18 -0.44
CA VAL A 156 15.36 -4.93 -0.91
C VAL A 156 15.35 -4.98 -2.43
N ARG A 157 15.80 -3.88 -3.06
CA ARG A 157 15.91 -3.73 -4.51
C ARG A 157 17.34 -3.34 -4.83
N ASN A 158 18.00 -4.13 -5.66
CA ASN A 158 19.37 -3.89 -6.07
C ASN A 158 19.37 -3.52 -7.54
N PHE A 159 19.98 -2.39 -7.87
CA PHE A 159 20.11 -1.97 -9.25
C PHE A 159 21.26 -2.76 -9.88
N ASN A 160 21.01 -3.30 -11.07
CA ASN A 160 22.00 -3.98 -11.89
C ASN A 160 22.34 -3.10 -13.08
N LYS A 161 23.59 -2.66 -13.16
CA LYS A 161 24.05 -1.87 -14.30
C LYS A 161 24.17 -2.78 -15.52
N SER A 162 23.58 -2.36 -16.63
CA SER A 162 23.64 -3.08 -17.90
C SER A 162 24.41 -2.27 -18.94
N ASP A 163 25.45 -2.86 -19.53
CA ASP A 163 26.22 -2.26 -20.62
C ASP A 163 25.34 -1.89 -21.83
N LYS A 164 24.19 -2.56 -21.96
CA LYS A 164 23.17 -2.30 -22.97
C LYS A 164 22.68 -0.85 -22.96
N HIS A 165 22.51 -0.27 -21.77
CA HIS A 165 21.91 1.04 -21.57
C HIS A 165 22.95 2.13 -21.24
N GLY A 166 24.20 1.74 -20.99
CA GLY A 166 25.28 2.65 -20.63
C GLY A 166 25.02 3.38 -19.30
N GLU A 167 25.64 4.54 -19.13
CA GLU A 167 25.51 5.40 -17.94
C GLU A 167 25.76 6.86 -18.33
N ASN A 168 25.12 7.82 -17.63
CA ASN A 168 25.31 9.25 -17.86
C ASN A 168 25.11 9.68 -19.34
N GLY A 169 24.20 9.02 -20.05
CA GLY A 169 23.92 9.32 -21.46
C GLY A 169 24.94 8.75 -22.45
N LYS A 170 25.85 7.86 -22.03
CA LYS A 170 26.94 7.35 -22.87
C LYS A 170 27.05 5.83 -22.80
N GLY A 171 27.52 5.22 -23.89
CA GLY A 171 27.93 3.80 -23.92
C GLY A 171 26.80 2.79 -24.12
N ASN A 172 25.58 3.23 -24.46
CA ASN A 172 24.47 2.33 -24.80
C ASN A 172 24.70 1.65 -26.16
N TRP A 173 24.12 0.47 -26.33
CA TRP A 173 24.10 -0.21 -27.63
C TRP A 173 23.27 0.57 -28.65
N LYS A 174 23.54 0.33 -29.95
CA LYS A 174 22.82 1.01 -31.04
C LYS A 174 21.31 0.78 -30.91
N ASN A 175 20.53 1.85 -30.95
CA ASN A 175 19.06 1.89 -30.82
C ASN A 175 18.48 1.54 -29.44
N GLU A 176 19.32 1.32 -28.42
CA GLU A 176 18.82 1.04 -27.06
C GLU A 176 18.56 2.33 -26.26
N SER A 177 17.55 2.28 -25.39
CA SER A 177 17.27 3.36 -24.44
C SER A 177 18.49 3.59 -23.56
N VAL A 178 18.77 4.84 -23.20
CA VAL A 178 19.99 5.20 -22.46
C VAL A 178 19.68 5.45 -20.99
N LEU A 179 20.57 5.03 -20.10
CA LEU A 179 20.55 5.49 -18.72
C LEU A 179 21.21 6.88 -18.66
N LEU A 180 20.41 7.90 -18.38
CA LEU A 180 20.85 9.31 -18.39
C LEU A 180 21.53 9.75 -17.09
N CYS A 181 21.52 8.91 -16.05
CA CYS A 181 22.13 9.20 -14.75
C CYS A 181 23.16 8.14 -14.37
N SER A 182 23.79 8.32 -13.21
CA SER A 182 24.74 7.34 -12.68
C SER A 182 24.04 6.10 -12.09
N GLU A 183 24.76 4.99 -11.98
CA GLU A 183 24.32 3.76 -11.29
C GLU A 183 23.84 4.06 -9.86
N ASN A 184 24.57 4.94 -9.17
CA ASN A 184 24.23 5.40 -7.83
C ASN A 184 22.94 6.23 -7.79
N GLU A 185 22.71 7.10 -8.77
CA GLU A 185 21.47 7.86 -8.89
C GLU A 185 20.29 6.95 -9.26
N ALA A 186 20.48 6.01 -10.20
CA ALA A 186 19.49 5.01 -10.58
C ALA A 186 19.08 4.13 -9.38
N SER A 187 20.06 3.71 -8.57
CA SER A 187 19.82 2.97 -7.32
C SER A 187 18.96 3.74 -6.32
N LYS A 188 19.16 5.07 -6.20
CA LYS A 188 18.32 5.93 -5.33
C LYS A 188 16.89 6.04 -5.87
N LEU A 189 16.74 6.19 -7.19
CA LEU A 189 15.43 6.23 -7.85
C LEU A 189 14.68 4.90 -7.70
N LEU A 190 15.37 3.75 -7.83
CA LEU A 190 14.78 2.42 -7.68
C LEU A 190 14.13 2.21 -6.29
N LYS A 191 14.76 2.72 -5.22
CA LYS A 191 14.25 2.60 -3.84
C LYS A 191 12.90 3.28 -3.63
N SER A 192 12.58 4.30 -4.43
CA SER A 192 11.31 5.04 -4.38
C SER A 192 10.41 4.81 -5.59
N ALA A 193 10.81 3.91 -6.48
CA ALA A 193 10.03 3.56 -7.66
C ALA A 193 8.74 2.83 -7.26
N ILE A 194 7.68 3.03 -8.02
CA ILE A 194 6.37 2.47 -7.76
C ILE A 194 5.96 1.48 -8.87
N PRO A 195 5.31 0.36 -8.52
CA PRO A 195 4.74 -0.57 -9.48
C PRO A 195 3.40 -0.09 -10.03
N ASP A 196 3.07 -0.57 -11.24
CA ASP A 196 1.69 -0.81 -11.66
C ASP A 196 1.59 -2.28 -12.02
N PHE A 197 0.83 -3.06 -11.26
CA PHE A 197 0.82 -4.53 -11.42
C PHE A 197 0.00 -5.04 -12.60
N ARG A 198 -0.63 -4.13 -13.36
CA ARG A 198 -1.09 -4.44 -14.73
C ARG A 198 0.10 -4.69 -15.64
N VAL A 199 1.25 -4.07 -15.35
CA VAL A 199 2.51 -4.26 -16.07
C VAL A 199 3.47 -5.07 -15.21
N LYS A 200 3.49 -6.38 -15.45
CA LYS A 200 4.29 -7.33 -14.65
C LYS A 200 5.78 -6.95 -14.71
N ASN A 201 6.46 -7.12 -13.57
CA ASN A 201 7.92 -7.02 -13.42
C ASN A 201 8.50 -5.64 -13.74
N ARG A 202 7.70 -4.56 -13.60
CA ARG A 202 8.15 -3.19 -13.84
C ARG A 202 7.90 -2.28 -12.66
N LEU A 203 8.86 -1.39 -12.43
CA LEU A 203 8.73 -0.25 -11.52
C LEU A 203 9.04 1.03 -12.29
N PHE A 204 8.44 2.13 -11.86
CA PHE A 204 8.62 3.42 -12.50
C PHE A 204 8.97 4.47 -11.46
N ASN A 205 9.83 5.41 -11.83
CA ASN A 205 10.04 6.64 -11.07
C ASN A 205 10.09 7.83 -12.03
N TYR A 206 9.72 9.01 -11.54
CA TYR A 206 9.93 10.25 -12.27
C TYR A 206 11.22 10.92 -11.78
N ASP A 207 12.25 10.89 -12.61
CA ASP A 207 13.51 11.58 -12.37
C ASP A 207 13.29 13.09 -12.49
N ARG A 208 13.19 13.76 -11.34
CA ARG A 208 12.93 15.19 -11.28
C ARG A 208 14.09 16.04 -11.82
N LYS A 209 15.33 15.55 -11.71
CA LYS A 209 16.52 16.26 -12.19
C LYS A 209 16.54 16.28 -13.71
N LEU A 210 16.26 15.14 -14.32
CA LEU A 210 16.27 14.96 -15.77
C LEU A 210 14.92 15.20 -16.43
N LYS A 211 13.86 15.46 -15.65
CA LYS A 211 12.48 15.71 -16.09
C LYS A 211 11.94 14.61 -17.00
N THR A 212 12.25 13.35 -16.69
CA THR A 212 11.74 12.20 -17.43
C THR A 212 11.49 10.99 -16.55
N TYR A 213 10.79 10.01 -17.10
CA TYR A 213 10.59 8.73 -16.44
C TYR A 213 11.81 7.83 -16.56
N ILE A 214 12.06 7.07 -15.50
CA ILE A 214 12.92 5.88 -15.52
C ILE A 214 12.03 4.66 -15.31
N GLU A 215 12.22 3.66 -16.18
CA GLU A 215 11.58 2.36 -16.08
C GLU A 215 12.61 1.36 -15.55
N PHE A 216 12.21 0.53 -14.58
CA PHE A 216 13.03 -0.54 -14.04
C PHE A 216 12.36 -1.89 -14.31
N TYR A 217 13.14 -2.86 -14.77
CA TYR A 217 12.71 -4.22 -15.04
C TYR A 217 13.34 -5.19 -14.05
N TYR A 218 12.53 -6.13 -13.57
CA TYR A 218 13.02 -7.19 -12.70
C TYR A 218 13.76 -8.26 -13.51
N GLU A 219 15.01 -8.55 -13.14
CA GLU A 219 15.86 -9.53 -13.82
C GLU A 219 15.96 -10.87 -13.08
N GLY A 220 15.64 -10.89 -11.79
CA GLY A 220 15.62 -12.11 -11.01
C GLY A 220 16.13 -11.96 -9.59
N LYS A 221 16.27 -13.09 -8.91
CA LYS A 221 16.62 -13.17 -7.48
C LYS A 221 18.11 -13.31 -7.20
N ASN A 222 18.96 -13.52 -8.21
CA ASN A 222 20.37 -13.82 -8.01
C ASN A 222 21.24 -12.61 -8.44
N PRO A 223 22.12 -12.04 -7.60
CA PRO A 223 22.42 -12.41 -6.19
C PRO A 223 21.35 -12.04 -5.16
N SER A 224 20.55 -10.98 -5.41
CA SER A 224 19.34 -10.68 -4.62
C SER A 224 18.53 -9.60 -5.33
N ASN A 225 17.29 -9.89 -5.73
CA ASN A 225 16.33 -8.95 -6.33
C ASN A 225 16.92 -7.87 -7.25
N GLN A 226 17.42 -8.29 -8.41
CA GLN A 226 18.10 -7.44 -9.38
C GLN A 226 17.11 -6.71 -10.29
N TRP A 227 17.39 -5.44 -10.53
CA TRP A 227 16.61 -4.56 -11.39
C TRP A 227 17.53 -3.78 -12.31
N HIS A 228 17.37 -3.90 -13.62
CA HIS A 228 17.97 -2.95 -14.55
C HIS A 228 17.00 -1.79 -14.82
N GLY A 229 17.51 -0.66 -15.31
CA GLY A 229 16.64 0.45 -15.69
C GLY A 229 17.28 1.42 -16.67
N PHE A 230 16.42 2.23 -17.30
CA PHE A 230 16.79 3.22 -18.29
C PHE A 230 15.74 4.33 -18.36
N HIS A 231 16.14 5.51 -18.84
CA HIS A 231 15.21 6.63 -18.99
C HIS A 231 14.43 6.51 -20.29
N LEU A 232 13.17 6.93 -20.22
CA LEU A 232 12.26 6.97 -21.36
C LEU A 232 12.35 8.32 -22.06
N LYS A 233 12.18 8.33 -23.38
CA LYS A 233 11.94 9.55 -24.14
C LYS A 233 10.50 10.01 -23.95
N LYS A 234 10.24 11.30 -24.12
CA LYS A 234 8.93 11.90 -23.83
C LYS A 234 7.82 11.29 -24.68
N GLU A 235 8.10 11.02 -25.96
CA GLU A 235 7.20 10.35 -26.89
C GLU A 235 6.82 8.92 -26.47
N GLU A 236 7.61 8.28 -25.60
CA GLU A 236 7.31 6.93 -25.11
C GLU A 236 6.39 6.92 -23.88
N TRP A 237 6.19 8.07 -23.21
CA TRP A 237 5.52 8.10 -21.91
C TRP A 237 4.09 7.59 -21.95
N GLU A 238 3.32 8.00 -22.97
CA GLU A 238 1.91 7.59 -23.09
C GLU A 238 1.74 6.08 -23.24
N ASN A 239 2.68 5.45 -23.96
CA ASN A 239 2.62 4.03 -24.32
C ASN A 239 3.31 3.12 -23.30
N ARG A 240 4.35 3.60 -22.61
CA ARG A 240 5.16 2.78 -21.70
C ARG A 240 4.85 3.03 -20.22
N VAL A 241 4.42 4.23 -19.86
CA VAL A 241 4.17 4.60 -18.46
C VAL A 241 2.67 4.55 -18.18
N PRO A 242 2.20 3.62 -17.33
CA PRO A 242 0.79 3.49 -17.01
C PRO A 242 0.18 4.79 -16.48
N ILE A 243 -1.09 5.01 -16.80
CA ILE A 243 -1.81 6.24 -16.42
C ILE A 243 -1.82 6.48 -14.90
N SER A 244 -1.84 5.42 -14.08
CA SER A 244 -1.77 5.51 -12.61
C SER A 244 -0.43 6.10 -12.13
N ILE A 245 0.68 5.68 -12.74
CA ILE A 245 2.03 6.19 -12.48
C ILE A 245 2.12 7.66 -12.90
N ARG A 246 1.59 8.00 -14.08
CA ARG A 246 1.52 9.39 -14.56
C ARG A 246 0.72 10.31 -13.66
N LYS A 247 -0.45 9.84 -13.20
CA LYS A 247 -1.28 10.54 -12.20
C LYS A 247 -0.55 10.70 -10.87
N PHE A 248 0.10 9.66 -10.36
CA PHE A 248 0.83 9.70 -9.08
C PHE A 248 1.92 10.78 -9.08
N TYR A 249 2.72 10.86 -10.15
CA TYR A 249 3.76 11.87 -10.29
C TYR A 249 3.27 13.23 -10.80
N LYS A 250 1.97 13.37 -11.12
CA LYS A 250 1.35 14.57 -11.68
C LYS A 250 2.02 15.00 -13.01
N LYS A 251 2.22 14.03 -13.91
CA LYS A 251 2.82 14.19 -15.24
C LYS A 251 2.00 13.40 -16.27
N LEU A 252 0.82 13.93 -16.59
CA LEU A 252 -0.06 13.37 -17.62
C LEU A 252 0.53 13.55 -19.00
#